data_AF-A0A7J6QS26-F1
#
_entry.id   AF-A0A7J6QS26-F1
#
_cell.length_a   1.000
_cell.length_b   1.000
_cell.length_c   1.000
_cell.angle_alpha   90.00
_cell.angle_beta   90.00
_cell.angle_gamma   90.00
#
_symmetry.space_group_name_H-M   'P 1'
#
loop_
_entity.id
_entity.type
_entity.pdbx_description
1 polymer ?
#
loop_
_entity_poly.entity_id
_entity_poly.type
_entity_poly.pdbx_seq_one_letter_code
_entity_poly.pdbx_strand_id
1 'polypeptide(L)'
;VASSTGERCKPFLGGYLNETTGVEYHHATSQTESTQPSTSQRSTRYHRDAQTCVARTRHVQTTREQGTSMPRHDLAELTKDGDRALTPRPYFSSADRDALVTEKVIVIQSHTRGMLARIRCRHLRAERYKLEKQRQCEEEEARIEDELMRRREVERRLHPRTYDDFITLYSEVEAWRLNETKRIKECEDMGKEEKHAALRELLSKEVKLLQTVDRLKIHARKYNRNTKINKKLEAMARPKVWTQSDGDSTIVHTPSTTRAKEFMDLYRALRLTTLTTNERLDLLLHVKWAVMEFPCKLTSDIAELLDREADLINRGRGSSSMKGLRERIANLFFDFINTPEFNPEAQPFHRMPKMDANGYPYAHVVA
;
A
#
# COMPACT_ATOMS: atom_id res chain seq x y z
N VAL A 1 -79.05 -43.88 10.77
CA VAL A 1 -77.72 -44.17 11.34
C VAL A 1 -76.75 -44.34 10.16
N ALA A 2 -75.56 -43.74 10.26
CA ALA A 2 -74.37 -43.92 9.42
C ALA A 2 -74.04 -42.84 8.35
N SER A 3 -72.81 -42.33 8.52
CA SER A 3 -71.77 -41.99 7.54
C SER A 3 -72.08 -41.03 6.38
N SER A 4 -71.65 -39.77 6.52
CA SER A 4 -71.34 -38.91 5.38
C SER A 4 -69.82 -38.83 5.19
N THR A 5 -69.30 -39.60 4.23
CA THR A 5 -67.99 -39.38 3.61
C THR A 5 -68.02 -38.02 2.90
N GLY A 6 -67.51 -36.97 3.55
CA GLY A 6 -67.34 -35.67 2.93
C GLY A 6 -66.12 -35.65 2.02
N GLU A 7 -66.25 -36.20 0.82
CA GLU A 7 -65.29 -35.93 -0.25
C GLU A 7 -65.20 -34.41 -0.46
N ARG A 8 -64.02 -33.84 -0.25
CA ARG A 8 -63.75 -32.44 -0.55
C ARG A 8 -63.82 -32.26 -2.07
N CYS A 9 -64.97 -31.82 -2.58
CA CYS A 9 -65.14 -31.45 -3.97
C CYS A 9 -64.10 -30.38 -4.34
N LYS A 10 -63.18 -30.74 -5.25
CA LYS A 10 -62.23 -29.80 -5.85
C LYS A 10 -63.04 -28.71 -6.58
N PRO A 11 -62.79 -27.41 -6.32
CA PRO A 11 -63.53 -26.35 -7.01
C PRO A 11 -63.26 -26.43 -8.51
N PHE A 12 -64.29 -26.30 -9.33
CA PHE A 12 -64.17 -26.24 -10.78
C PHE A 12 -63.54 -24.89 -11.16
N LEU A 13 -62.31 -24.94 -11.69
CA LEU A 13 -61.52 -23.75 -12.05
C LEU A 13 -61.57 -23.45 -13.56
N GLY A 14 -62.61 -23.96 -14.24
CA GLY A 14 -62.73 -23.89 -15.69
C GLY A 14 -62.08 -25.05 -16.43
N GLY A 15 -62.34 -25.10 -17.73
CA GLY A 15 -61.89 -26.14 -18.63
C GLY A 15 -62.39 -25.88 -20.05
N TYR A 16 -62.04 -26.76 -20.98
CA TYR A 16 -62.53 -26.73 -22.36
C TYR A 16 -62.98 -28.11 -22.81
N LEU A 17 -64.02 -28.14 -23.64
CA LEU A 17 -64.60 -29.36 -24.21
C LEU A 17 -64.15 -29.49 -25.66
N ASN A 18 -63.64 -30.65 -26.03
CA ASN A 18 -63.30 -30.92 -27.43
C ASN A 18 -64.56 -31.37 -28.17
N GLU A 19 -65.07 -30.54 -29.09
CA GLU A 19 -66.36 -30.78 -29.77
C GLU A 19 -66.41 -32.06 -30.60
N THR A 20 -65.26 -32.53 -31.12
CA THR A 20 -65.23 -33.75 -31.95
C THR A 20 -65.17 -35.04 -31.13
N THR A 21 -64.61 -35.01 -29.92
CA THR A 21 -64.44 -36.21 -29.08
C THR A 21 -65.32 -36.22 -27.84
N GLY A 22 -65.95 -35.08 -27.49
CA GLY A 22 -66.83 -34.93 -26.34
C GLY A 22 -66.13 -34.96 -24.98
N VAL A 23 -64.79 -35.00 -24.94
CA VAL A 23 -64.03 -35.10 -23.69
C VAL A 23 -63.80 -33.71 -23.08
N GLU A 24 -64.10 -33.57 -21.80
CA GLU A 24 -63.88 -32.36 -21.00
C GLU A 24 -62.49 -32.37 -20.34
N TYR A 25 -61.74 -31.28 -20.53
CA TYR A 25 -60.44 -31.06 -19.87
C TYR A 25 -60.56 -29.98 -18.81
N HIS A 26 -60.29 -30.32 -17.56
CA HIS A 26 -60.28 -29.35 -16.45
C HIS A 26 -58.89 -28.76 -16.22
N HIS A 27 -58.81 -27.45 -15.93
CA HIS A 27 -57.56 -26.82 -15.50
C HIS A 27 -57.12 -27.34 -14.13
N ALA A 28 -55.85 -27.75 -14.01
CA ALA A 28 -55.26 -28.21 -12.75
C ALA A 28 -54.32 -27.16 -12.16
N THR A 29 -54.42 -26.91 -10.85
CA THR A 29 -53.46 -26.10 -10.10
C THR A 29 -52.48 -27.02 -9.37
N SER A 30 -51.19 -26.94 -9.68
CA SER A 30 -50.11 -27.55 -8.88
C SER A 30 -49.55 -26.50 -7.93
N GLN A 31 -49.92 -26.55 -6.65
CA GLN A 31 -49.36 -25.65 -5.64
C GLN A 31 -48.18 -26.35 -4.97
N THR A 32 -46.99 -26.25 -5.55
CA THR A 32 -45.75 -26.38 -4.76
C THR A 32 -45.68 -25.13 -3.88
N GLU A 33 -45.75 -25.29 -2.56
CA GLU A 33 -45.57 -24.18 -1.63
C GLU A 33 -44.21 -23.53 -1.91
N SER A 34 -44.22 -22.28 -2.38
CA SER A 34 -43.02 -21.49 -2.50
C SER A 34 -42.50 -21.24 -1.09
N THR A 35 -41.39 -21.87 -0.72
CA THR A 35 -40.61 -21.50 0.45
C THR A 35 -40.17 -20.05 0.23
N GLN A 36 -40.95 -19.09 0.73
CA GLN A 36 -40.61 -17.69 0.59
C GLN A 36 -39.23 -17.49 1.22
N PRO A 37 -38.29 -16.83 0.53
CA PRO A 37 -37.01 -16.50 1.13
C PRO A 37 -37.31 -15.72 2.40
N SER A 38 -36.81 -16.21 3.54
CA SER A 38 -36.87 -15.54 4.85
C SER A 38 -36.74 -14.04 4.61
N THR A 39 -37.82 -13.31 4.86
CA THR A 39 -37.91 -11.87 4.72
C THR A 39 -36.93 -11.26 5.72
N SER A 40 -35.65 -11.26 5.38
CA SER A 40 -34.68 -10.41 6.04
C SER A 40 -35.27 -9.02 5.94
N GLN A 41 -35.56 -8.44 7.11
CA GLN A 41 -36.23 -7.14 7.24
C GLN A 41 -35.62 -6.21 6.19
N ARG A 42 -36.39 -5.90 5.14
CA ARG A 42 -35.97 -4.93 4.14
C ARG A 42 -35.86 -3.62 4.90
N SER A 43 -34.65 -3.28 5.34
CA SER A 43 -34.41 -2.03 6.04
C SER A 43 -34.77 -0.91 5.08
N THR A 44 -35.77 -0.11 5.44
CA THR A 44 -36.21 1.02 4.64
C THR A 44 -35.03 1.99 4.55
N ARG A 45 -34.40 2.08 3.38
CA ARG A 45 -33.27 3.00 3.14
C ARG A 45 -33.84 4.33 2.67
N TYR A 46 -33.71 5.35 3.51
CA TYR A 46 -34.08 6.71 3.16
C TYR A 46 -32.96 7.35 2.33
N HIS A 47 -33.30 7.89 1.17
CA HIS A 47 -32.47 8.85 0.44
C HIS A 47 -33.18 10.19 0.49
N ARG A 48 -32.40 11.27 0.47
CA ARG A 48 -32.92 12.64 0.43
C ARG A 48 -32.18 13.36 -0.67
N ASP A 49 -32.78 13.40 -1.85
CA ASP A 49 -32.26 14.15 -2.96
C ASP A 49 -32.69 15.62 -2.79
N ALA A 50 -31.72 16.52 -2.83
CA ALA A 50 -31.97 17.96 -2.81
C ALA A 50 -31.23 18.60 -3.98
N GLN A 51 -31.98 19.14 -4.93
CA GLN A 51 -31.40 19.92 -6.02
C GLN A 51 -31.11 21.33 -5.50
N THR A 52 -29.84 21.67 -5.35
CA THR A 52 -29.44 23.04 -5.02
C THR A 52 -29.65 23.94 -6.23
N CYS A 53 -30.61 24.86 -6.13
CA CYS A 53 -30.86 25.89 -7.13
C CYS A 53 -30.48 27.29 -6.62
N VAL A 54 -30.12 28.19 -7.52
CA VAL A 54 -29.88 29.61 -7.19
C VAL A 54 -31.17 30.39 -7.42
N ALA A 55 -31.97 30.55 -6.37
CA ALA A 55 -33.17 31.39 -6.42
C ALA A 55 -32.79 32.88 -6.44
N ARG A 56 -33.47 33.67 -7.28
CA ARG A 56 -33.31 35.14 -7.34
C ARG A 56 -34.67 35.81 -7.34
N THR A 57 -34.84 36.82 -6.49
CA THR A 57 -36.06 37.64 -6.45
C THR A 57 -36.07 38.63 -7.61
N ARG A 58 -37.21 38.76 -8.29
CA ARG A 58 -37.46 39.76 -9.34
C ARG A 58 -38.72 40.55 -8.98
N HIS A 59 -38.74 41.83 -9.32
CA HIS A 59 -39.89 42.71 -9.10
C HIS A 59 -40.53 43.11 -10.43
N VAL A 60 -41.85 43.32 -10.42
CA VAL A 60 -42.64 43.85 -11.54
C VAL A 60 -43.50 44.99 -10.99
N GLN A 61 -43.53 46.12 -11.70
CA GLN A 61 -44.32 47.30 -11.32
C GLN A 61 -45.46 47.50 -12.33
N THR A 62 -46.69 47.65 -11.83
CA THR A 62 -47.88 47.97 -12.65
C THR A 62 -47.99 49.47 -12.93
N THR A 63 -48.77 49.83 -13.94
CA THR A 63 -49.09 51.23 -14.26
C THR A 63 -49.84 51.90 -13.10
N ARG A 64 -49.61 53.20 -12.92
CA ARG A 64 -50.35 54.04 -11.97
C ARG A 64 -50.95 55.21 -12.73
N GLU A 65 -52.23 55.48 -12.50
CA GLU A 65 -52.94 56.61 -13.07
C GLU A 65 -53.13 57.73 -12.04
N GLN A 66 -53.13 58.97 -12.51
CA GLN A 66 -53.38 60.15 -11.69
C GLN A 66 -54.19 61.17 -12.52
N GLY A 67 -55.26 61.69 -11.94
CA GLY A 67 -56.06 62.78 -12.53
C GLY A 67 -55.83 64.08 -11.79
N THR A 68 -55.75 65.18 -12.54
CA THR A 68 -55.71 66.54 -11.99
C THR A 68 -56.86 67.35 -12.56
N SER A 69 -57.58 68.07 -11.70
CA SER A 69 -58.65 69.00 -12.11
C SER A 69 -58.25 70.42 -11.76
N MET A 70 -58.51 71.35 -12.67
CA MET A 70 -58.32 72.77 -12.39
C MET A 70 -59.35 73.26 -11.36
N PRO A 71 -58.98 74.19 -10.45
CA PRO A 71 -59.92 74.74 -9.49
C PRO A 71 -61.02 75.52 -10.22
N ARG A 72 -62.27 75.15 -9.98
CA ARG A 72 -63.43 75.86 -10.52
C ARG A 72 -64.08 76.74 -9.44
N HIS A 73 -64.52 77.93 -9.84
CA HIS A 73 -65.10 78.91 -8.94
C HIS A 73 -66.42 78.43 -8.31
N ASP A 74 -67.20 77.65 -9.04
CA ASP A 74 -68.51 77.11 -8.63
C ASP A 74 -68.43 75.94 -7.63
N LEU A 75 -67.25 75.32 -7.45
CA LEU A 75 -67.04 74.14 -6.60
C LEU A 75 -65.74 74.25 -5.76
N ALA A 76 -65.35 75.47 -5.41
CA ALA A 76 -64.05 75.79 -4.83
C ALA A 76 -63.76 75.10 -3.47
N GLU A 77 -64.80 74.77 -2.72
CA GLU A 77 -64.71 74.13 -1.40
C GLU A 77 -64.49 72.61 -1.48
N LEU A 78 -64.87 71.95 -2.59
CA LEU A 78 -64.74 70.49 -2.75
C LEU A 78 -63.34 70.05 -3.25
N THR A 79 -62.52 70.99 -3.74
CA THR A 79 -61.32 70.65 -4.55
C THR A 79 -60.02 70.63 -3.74
N LYS A 80 -59.99 71.18 -2.51
CA LYS A 80 -58.73 71.50 -1.79
C LYS A 80 -58.39 70.57 -0.62
N ASP A 81 -59.24 69.59 -0.32
CA ASP A 81 -59.03 68.69 0.81
C ASP A 81 -57.90 67.69 0.51
N GLY A 82 -56.79 67.80 1.23
CA GLY A 82 -55.62 66.93 1.11
C GLY A 82 -54.44 67.51 0.30
N ASP A 83 -54.59 68.70 -0.26
CA ASP A 83 -53.52 69.39 -0.99
C ASP A 83 -52.44 69.95 -0.06
N ARG A 84 -51.18 69.94 -0.52
CA ARG A 84 -50.04 70.48 0.23
C ARG A 84 -49.40 71.64 -0.52
N ALA A 85 -49.33 72.81 0.12
CA ALA A 85 -48.51 73.92 -0.35
C ALA A 85 -47.02 73.57 -0.16
N LEU A 86 -46.24 73.64 -1.24
CA LEU A 86 -44.80 73.39 -1.23
C LEU A 86 -44.06 74.66 -1.64
N THR A 87 -42.96 74.96 -0.95
CA THR A 87 -42.04 76.02 -1.36
C THR A 87 -41.01 75.46 -2.33
N PRO A 88 -40.74 76.14 -3.47
CA PRO A 88 -39.79 75.65 -4.44
C PRO A 88 -38.38 75.65 -3.85
N ARG A 89 -37.67 74.54 -4.05
CA ARG A 89 -36.23 74.41 -3.75
C ARG A 89 -35.42 74.81 -5.00
N PRO A 90 -34.10 75.07 -4.85
CA PRO A 90 -33.24 75.28 -6.01
C PRO A 90 -33.43 74.15 -7.02
N TYR A 91 -33.74 74.54 -8.27
CA TYR A 91 -33.94 73.58 -9.34
C TYR A 91 -32.59 72.98 -9.72
N PHE A 92 -32.51 71.65 -9.71
CA PHE A 92 -31.31 70.94 -10.14
C PHE A 92 -31.47 70.59 -11.61
N SER A 93 -30.74 71.29 -12.48
CA SER A 93 -30.88 71.09 -13.91
C SER A 93 -30.37 69.71 -14.34
N SER A 94 -30.82 69.23 -15.50
CA SER A 94 -30.30 67.99 -16.07
C SER A 94 -28.79 68.06 -16.30
N ALA A 95 -28.28 69.22 -16.71
CA ALA A 95 -26.84 69.45 -16.91
C ALA A 95 -26.05 69.34 -15.60
N ASP A 96 -26.55 69.93 -14.50
CA ASP A 96 -25.90 69.83 -13.18
C ASP A 96 -25.91 68.39 -12.67
N ARG A 97 -26.98 67.65 -12.93
CA ARG A 97 -27.09 66.23 -12.60
C ARG A 97 -26.06 65.40 -13.35
N ASP A 98 -25.93 65.60 -14.66
CA ASP A 98 -25.00 64.85 -15.48
C ASP A 98 -23.54 65.16 -15.13
N ALA A 99 -23.24 66.43 -14.79
CA ALA A 99 -21.92 66.83 -14.28
C ALA A 99 -21.60 66.13 -12.94
N LEU A 100 -22.54 66.15 -11.99
CA LEU A 100 -22.38 65.47 -10.70
C LEU A 100 -22.21 63.96 -10.88
N VAL A 101 -23.02 63.33 -11.73
CA VAL A 101 -22.90 61.89 -12.04
C VAL A 101 -21.52 61.60 -12.61
N THR A 102 -21.04 62.40 -13.56
CA THR A 102 -19.72 62.23 -14.18
C THR A 102 -18.60 62.31 -13.13
N GLU A 103 -18.64 63.31 -12.26
CA GLU A 103 -17.68 63.47 -11.16
C GLU A 103 -17.66 62.24 -10.25
N LYS A 104 -18.85 61.76 -9.81
CA LYS A 104 -18.93 60.59 -8.91
C LYS A 104 -18.55 59.29 -9.62
N VAL A 105 -18.86 59.14 -10.91
CA VAL A 105 -18.44 57.98 -11.71
C VAL A 105 -16.91 57.92 -11.79
N ILE A 106 -16.22 59.03 -11.99
CA ILE A 106 -14.74 59.08 -12.01
C ILE A 106 -14.16 58.61 -10.66
N VAL A 107 -14.74 59.04 -9.55
CA VAL A 107 -14.33 58.60 -8.20
C VAL A 107 -14.56 57.09 -8.01
N ILE A 108 -15.72 56.56 -8.39
CA ILE A 108 -16.00 55.13 -8.30
C ILE A 108 -15.04 54.34 -9.21
N GLN A 109 -14.78 54.82 -10.42
CA GLN A 109 -13.87 54.18 -11.36
C GLN A 109 -12.42 54.17 -10.86
N SER A 110 -11.94 55.23 -10.22
CA SER A 110 -10.59 55.28 -9.67
C SER A 110 -10.41 54.26 -8.54
N HIS A 111 -11.38 54.17 -7.62
CA HIS A 111 -11.35 53.19 -6.53
C HIS A 111 -11.50 51.75 -7.01
N THR A 112 -12.36 51.49 -8.00
CA THR A 112 -12.53 50.14 -8.58
C THR A 112 -11.28 49.69 -9.32
N ARG A 113 -10.63 50.56 -10.11
CA ARG A 113 -9.31 50.27 -10.72
C ARG A 113 -8.26 49.92 -9.66
N GLY A 114 -8.20 50.67 -8.56
CA GLY A 114 -7.31 50.38 -7.43
C GLY A 114 -7.64 49.07 -6.70
N MET A 115 -8.93 48.73 -6.55
CA MET A 115 -9.36 47.45 -5.99
C MET A 115 -8.92 46.27 -6.88
N LEU A 116 -9.18 46.35 -8.19
CA LEU A 116 -8.81 45.32 -9.16
C LEU A 116 -7.30 45.10 -9.19
N ALA A 117 -6.50 46.17 -9.20
CA ALA A 117 -5.05 46.09 -9.13
C ALA A 117 -4.56 45.37 -7.85
N ARG A 118 -5.17 45.67 -6.69
CA ARG A 118 -4.83 45.01 -5.42
C ARG A 118 -5.23 43.54 -5.40
N ILE A 119 -6.37 43.16 -6.00
CA ILE A 119 -6.76 41.75 -6.15
C ILE A 119 -5.74 41.02 -7.02
N ARG A 120 -5.37 41.58 -8.17
CA ARG A 120 -4.34 41.01 -9.05
C ARG A 120 -3.00 40.86 -8.34
N CYS A 121 -2.53 41.87 -7.62
CA CYS A 121 -1.29 41.79 -6.85
C CYS A 121 -1.34 40.76 -5.72
N ARG A 122 -2.50 40.52 -5.09
CA ARG A 122 -2.66 39.45 -4.09
C ARG A 122 -2.57 38.07 -4.76
N HIS A 123 -3.22 37.89 -5.90
CA HIS A 123 -3.13 36.65 -6.67
C HIS A 123 -1.69 36.36 -7.10
N LEU A 124 -0.98 37.33 -7.68
CA LEU A 124 0.41 37.18 -8.09
C LEU A 124 1.35 36.88 -6.91
N ARG A 125 1.12 37.49 -5.74
CA ARG A 125 1.88 37.17 -4.52
C ARG A 125 1.64 35.75 -4.04
N ALA A 126 0.39 35.27 -4.08
CA ALA A 126 0.07 33.90 -3.71
C ALA A 126 0.71 32.88 -4.66
N GLU A 127 0.65 33.13 -5.97
CA GLU A 127 1.30 32.27 -6.98
C GLU A 127 2.83 32.24 -6.79
N ARG A 128 3.46 33.40 -6.58
CA ARG A 128 4.90 33.47 -6.29
C ARG A 128 5.27 32.69 -5.03
N TYR A 129 4.47 32.83 -3.95
CA TYR A 129 4.69 32.09 -2.71
C TYR A 129 4.55 30.57 -2.90
N LYS A 130 3.56 30.11 -3.67
CA LYS A 130 3.42 28.68 -4.00
C LYS A 130 4.64 28.16 -4.75
N LEU A 131 5.12 28.91 -5.76
CA LEU A 131 6.28 28.52 -6.55
C LEU A 131 7.57 28.52 -5.73
N GLU A 132 7.79 29.53 -4.88
CA GLU A 132 8.92 29.55 -3.94
C GLU A 132 8.87 28.36 -2.97
N LYS A 133 7.68 28.03 -2.46
CA LYS A 133 7.49 26.86 -1.58
C LYS A 133 7.75 25.54 -2.31
N GLN A 134 7.27 25.39 -3.54
CA GLN A 134 7.55 24.20 -4.36
C GLN A 134 9.05 24.02 -4.57
N ARG A 135 9.75 25.09 -4.96
CA ARG A 135 11.21 25.07 -5.10
C ARG A 135 11.93 24.69 -3.81
N GLN A 136 11.49 25.21 -2.66
CA GLN A 136 12.05 24.83 -1.36
C GLN A 136 11.83 23.36 -1.05
N CYS A 137 10.64 22.82 -1.29
CA CYS A 137 10.37 21.39 -1.11
C CYS A 137 11.24 20.53 -2.04
N GLU A 138 11.36 20.90 -3.33
CA GLU A 138 12.22 20.19 -4.29
C GLU A 138 13.71 20.23 -3.87
N GLU A 139 14.20 21.39 -3.41
CA GLU A 139 15.57 21.54 -2.90
C GLU A 139 15.81 20.72 -1.62
N GLU A 140 14.83 20.66 -0.71
CA GLU A 140 14.88 19.81 0.48
C GLU A 140 14.87 18.33 0.14
N GLU A 141 14.00 17.90 -0.78
CA GLU A 141 13.93 16.53 -1.29
C GLU A 141 15.26 16.12 -1.94
N ALA A 142 15.83 16.97 -2.80
CA ALA A 142 17.14 16.72 -3.42
C ALA A 142 18.25 16.58 -2.37
N ARG A 143 18.26 17.43 -1.32
CA ARG A 143 19.22 17.33 -0.22
C ARG A 143 19.07 16.01 0.56
N ILE A 144 17.84 15.59 0.83
CA ILE A 144 17.54 14.32 1.49
C ILE A 144 18.01 13.16 0.61
N GLU A 145 17.74 13.19 -0.69
CA GLU A 145 18.22 12.17 -1.64
C GLU A 145 19.74 12.09 -1.68
N ASP A 146 20.44 13.22 -1.78
CA ASP A 146 21.90 13.29 -1.75
C ASP A 146 22.48 12.75 -0.43
N GLU A 147 21.83 13.04 0.70
CA GLU A 147 22.23 12.50 1.99
C GLU A 147 22.00 10.99 2.07
N LEU A 148 20.86 10.49 1.56
CA LEU A 148 20.56 9.06 1.49
C LEU A 148 21.56 8.34 0.58
N MET A 149 21.95 8.93 -0.54
CA MET A 149 22.96 8.36 -1.44
C MET A 149 24.34 8.30 -0.77
N ARG A 150 24.76 9.39 -0.09
CA ARG A 150 25.99 9.40 0.72
C ARG A 150 25.96 8.35 1.83
N ARG A 151 24.85 8.24 2.56
CA ARG A 151 24.67 7.22 3.60
C ARG A 151 24.78 5.80 3.03
N ARG A 152 24.18 5.53 1.87
CA ARG A 152 24.28 4.23 1.19
C ARG A 152 25.72 3.93 0.76
N GLU A 153 26.46 4.91 0.25
CA GLU A 153 27.87 4.72 -0.13
C GLU A 153 28.74 4.40 1.09
N VAL A 154 28.55 5.12 2.19
CA VAL A 154 29.22 4.84 3.47
C VAL A 154 28.85 3.44 3.98
N GLU A 155 27.58 3.05 3.91
CA GLU A 155 27.14 1.71 4.33
C GLU A 155 27.77 0.62 3.46
N ARG A 156 27.90 0.82 2.14
CA ARG A 156 28.56 -0.13 1.24
C ARG A 156 30.04 -0.31 1.56
N ARG A 157 30.74 0.76 1.96
CA ARG A 157 32.14 0.69 2.41
C ARG A 157 32.28 -0.03 3.76
N LEU A 158 31.38 0.25 4.70
CA LEU A 158 31.42 -0.36 6.04
C LEU A 158 30.97 -1.83 6.03
N HIS A 159 29.98 -2.18 5.22
CA HIS A 159 29.36 -3.49 5.18
C HIS A 159 29.13 -3.96 3.72
N PRO A 160 30.20 -4.27 2.96
CA PRO A 160 30.07 -4.73 1.59
C PRO A 160 29.30 -6.06 1.53
N ARG A 161 28.27 -6.13 0.69
CA ARG A 161 27.41 -7.32 0.58
C ARG A 161 27.35 -7.88 -0.83
N THR A 162 27.33 -7.02 -1.83
CA THR A 162 27.25 -7.40 -3.23
C THR A 162 28.62 -7.59 -3.84
N TYR A 163 28.67 -8.24 -5.00
CA TYR A 163 29.93 -8.42 -5.73
C TYR A 163 30.53 -7.07 -6.14
N ASP A 164 29.70 -6.14 -6.59
CA ASP A 164 30.11 -4.80 -7.01
C ASP A 164 30.71 -4.00 -5.85
N ASP A 165 30.15 -4.10 -4.64
CA ASP A 165 30.73 -3.45 -3.45
C ASP A 165 32.18 -3.93 -3.19
N PHE A 166 32.44 -5.23 -3.40
CA PHE A 166 33.79 -5.78 -3.25
C PHE A 166 34.71 -5.35 -4.41
N ILE A 167 34.21 -5.22 -5.64
CA ILE A 167 35.00 -4.68 -6.76
C ILE A 167 35.44 -3.25 -6.43
N THR A 168 34.53 -2.40 -5.96
CA THR A 168 34.87 -1.03 -5.55
C THR A 168 35.95 -1.04 -4.48
N LEU A 169 35.81 -1.87 -3.45
CA LEU A 169 36.81 -1.97 -2.38
C LEU A 169 38.19 -2.43 -2.89
N TYR A 170 38.25 -3.42 -3.78
CA TYR A 170 39.51 -3.84 -4.41
C TYR A 170 40.12 -2.71 -5.25
N SER A 171 39.30 -1.98 -6.02
CA SER A 171 39.75 -0.85 -6.81
C SER A 171 40.29 0.31 -5.96
N GLU A 172 39.69 0.58 -4.80
CA GLU A 172 40.14 1.61 -3.85
C GLU A 172 41.47 1.19 -3.20
N VAL A 173 41.62 -0.08 -2.79
CA VAL A 173 42.87 -0.63 -2.25
C VAL A 173 43.99 -0.58 -3.30
N GLU A 174 43.68 -0.92 -4.54
CA GLU A 174 44.64 -0.84 -5.65
C GLU A 174 45.04 0.61 -5.96
N ALA A 175 44.09 1.54 -6.02
CA ALA A 175 44.36 2.95 -6.21
C ALA A 175 45.23 3.52 -5.08
N TRP A 176 44.94 3.16 -3.82
CA TRP A 176 45.76 3.51 -2.67
C TRP A 176 47.20 2.99 -2.80
N ARG A 177 47.37 1.70 -3.15
CA ARG A 177 48.70 1.10 -3.38
C ARG A 177 49.45 1.83 -4.49
N LEU A 178 48.80 2.14 -5.61
CA LEU A 178 49.43 2.86 -6.73
C LEU A 178 49.85 4.27 -6.34
N ASN A 179 49.01 5.01 -5.60
CA ASN A 179 49.36 6.35 -5.13
C ASN A 179 50.49 6.34 -4.10
N GLU A 180 50.46 5.38 -3.17
CA GLU A 180 51.47 5.25 -2.12
C GLU A 180 52.82 4.78 -2.68
N THR A 181 52.81 3.85 -3.63
CA THR A 181 54.04 3.45 -4.34
C THR A 181 54.63 4.60 -5.16
N LYS A 182 53.80 5.41 -5.82
CA LYS A 182 54.26 6.63 -6.50
C LYS A 182 54.90 7.61 -5.51
N ARG A 183 54.21 7.91 -4.40
CA ARG A 183 54.72 8.78 -3.32
C ARG A 183 56.07 8.34 -2.78
N ILE A 184 56.25 7.04 -2.48
CA ILE A 184 57.53 6.50 -1.97
C ILE A 184 58.64 6.59 -3.03
N LYS A 185 58.31 6.38 -4.31
CA LYS A 185 59.30 6.45 -5.40
C LYS A 185 59.74 7.89 -5.68
N GLU A 186 58.79 8.82 -5.73
CA GLU A 186 58.97 10.25 -6.02
C GLU A 186 59.60 11.04 -4.87
N CYS A 187 59.57 10.52 -3.63
CA CYS A 187 60.23 11.16 -2.50
C CYS A 187 61.76 11.16 -2.69
N GLU A 188 62.34 12.33 -2.94
CA GLU A 188 63.79 12.50 -3.21
C GLU A 188 64.64 12.37 -1.94
N ASP A 189 64.07 12.67 -0.77
CA ASP A 189 64.76 12.69 0.52
C ASP A 189 65.12 11.30 1.09
N MET A 190 64.60 10.23 0.49
CA MET A 190 64.75 8.86 1.00
C MET A 190 65.85 8.09 0.27
N GLY A 191 66.75 7.46 1.02
CA GLY A 191 67.78 6.57 0.48
C GLY A 191 67.19 5.31 -0.16
N LYS A 192 67.98 4.60 -0.99
CA LYS A 192 67.51 3.36 -1.68
C LYS A 192 67.05 2.28 -0.70
N GLU A 193 67.78 2.11 0.41
CA GLU A 193 67.46 1.12 1.45
C GLU A 193 66.18 1.49 2.22
N GLU A 194 65.99 2.78 2.51
CA GLU A 194 64.81 3.31 3.19
C GLU A 194 63.56 3.21 2.31
N LYS A 195 63.68 3.50 1.01
CA LYS A 195 62.61 3.24 0.02
C LYS A 195 62.22 1.76 -0.01
N HIS A 196 63.20 0.84 0.04
CA HIS A 196 62.93 -0.59 0.09
C HIS A 196 62.26 -1.05 1.39
N ALA A 197 62.62 -0.45 2.52
CA ALA A 197 61.94 -0.69 3.80
C ALA A 197 60.48 -0.19 3.77
N ALA A 198 60.25 1.02 3.25
CA ALA A 198 58.92 1.61 3.11
C ALA A 198 58.01 0.78 2.17
N LEU A 199 58.55 0.27 1.05
CA LEU A 199 57.80 -0.62 0.16
C LEU A 199 57.44 -1.96 0.82
N ARG A 200 58.33 -2.54 1.65
CA ARG A 200 58.02 -3.75 2.43
C ARG A 200 56.91 -3.47 3.45
N GLU A 201 56.94 -2.32 4.11
CA GLU A 201 55.87 -1.91 5.02
C GLU A 201 54.54 -1.71 4.29
N LEU A 202 54.58 -1.08 3.11
CA LEU A 202 53.41 -0.90 2.24
C LEU A 202 52.79 -2.25 1.85
N LEU A 203 53.61 -3.22 1.43
CA LEU A 203 53.15 -4.57 1.11
C LEU A 203 52.50 -5.25 2.34
N SER A 204 53.10 -5.11 3.52
CA SER A 204 52.51 -5.63 4.77
C SER A 204 51.14 -5.03 5.06
N LYS A 205 50.97 -3.73 4.82
CA LYS A 205 49.68 -3.03 4.94
C LYS A 205 48.68 -3.51 3.89
N GLU A 206 49.09 -3.67 2.63
CA GLU A 206 48.25 -4.23 1.56
C GLU A 206 47.73 -5.63 1.90
N VAL A 207 48.62 -6.54 2.33
CA VAL A 207 48.25 -7.91 2.72
C VAL A 207 47.23 -7.89 3.86
N LYS A 208 47.42 -7.02 4.87
CA LYS A 208 46.45 -6.87 5.96
C LYS A 208 45.09 -6.38 5.45
N LEU A 209 45.06 -5.41 4.53
CA LEU A 209 43.82 -4.92 3.92
C LEU A 209 43.13 -6.01 3.10
N LEU A 210 43.85 -6.77 2.28
CA LEU A 210 43.25 -7.87 1.52
C LEU A 210 42.68 -8.97 2.45
N GLN A 211 43.38 -9.29 3.54
CA GLN A 211 42.88 -10.22 4.55
C GLN A 211 41.60 -9.70 5.24
N THR A 212 41.48 -8.39 5.48
CA THR A 212 40.23 -7.83 6.04
C THR A 212 39.10 -7.90 5.02
N VAL A 213 39.37 -7.62 3.74
CA VAL A 213 38.39 -7.80 2.65
C VAL A 213 37.89 -9.25 2.59
N ASP A 214 38.79 -10.23 2.71
CA ASP A 214 38.39 -11.65 2.71
C ASP A 214 37.53 -12.03 3.91
N ARG A 215 37.83 -11.51 5.10
CA ARG A 215 36.96 -11.68 6.29
C ARG A 215 35.58 -11.07 6.07
N LEU A 216 35.52 -9.87 5.49
CA LEU A 216 34.26 -9.23 5.12
C LEU A 216 33.47 -10.07 4.10
N LYS A 217 34.15 -10.69 3.14
CA LYS A 217 33.53 -11.59 2.15
C LYS A 217 32.93 -12.84 2.80
N ILE A 218 33.60 -13.43 3.79
CA ILE A 218 33.06 -14.56 4.57
C ILE A 218 31.83 -14.12 5.36
N HIS A 219 31.90 -12.96 6.04
CA HIS A 219 30.77 -12.41 6.80
C HIS A 219 29.58 -12.10 5.89
N ALA A 220 29.81 -11.44 4.76
CA ALA A 220 28.82 -11.14 3.74
C ALA A 220 28.18 -12.40 3.18
N ARG A 221 28.97 -13.45 2.87
CA ARG A 221 28.44 -14.76 2.43
C ARG A 221 27.51 -15.36 3.48
N LYS A 222 27.88 -15.34 4.76
CA LYS A 222 27.03 -15.85 5.86
C LYS A 222 25.73 -15.06 5.99
N TYR A 223 25.83 -13.72 5.97
CA TYR A 223 24.66 -12.84 6.02
C TYR A 223 23.75 -13.03 4.81
N ASN A 224 24.31 -13.01 3.60
CA ASN A 224 23.59 -13.20 2.35
C ASN A 224 22.93 -14.59 2.25
N ARG A 225 23.56 -15.62 2.81
CA ARG A 225 22.93 -16.95 2.94
C ARG A 225 21.70 -16.87 3.83
N ASN A 226 21.79 -16.24 5.01
CA ASN A 226 20.66 -16.07 5.91
C ASN A 226 19.53 -15.24 5.28
N THR A 227 19.85 -14.15 4.58
CA THR A 227 18.82 -13.33 3.91
C THR A 227 18.19 -14.09 2.75
N LYS A 228 18.94 -14.87 1.97
CA LYS A 228 18.38 -15.76 0.94
C LYS A 228 17.43 -16.81 1.53
N ILE A 229 17.81 -17.43 2.65
CA ILE A 229 16.95 -18.39 3.37
C ILE A 229 15.66 -17.70 3.81
N ASN A 230 15.74 -16.54 4.47
CA ASN A 230 14.55 -15.80 4.92
C ASN A 230 13.65 -15.39 3.76
N LYS A 231 14.23 -14.84 2.67
CA LYS A 231 13.47 -14.49 1.47
C LYS A 231 12.78 -15.69 0.83
N LYS A 232 13.44 -16.87 0.84
CA LYS A 232 12.87 -18.12 0.34
C LYS A 232 11.66 -18.53 1.18
N LEU A 233 11.78 -18.52 2.51
CA LEU A 233 10.69 -18.84 3.43
C LEU A 233 9.52 -17.86 3.31
N GLU A 234 9.82 -16.56 3.23
CA GLU A 234 8.80 -15.52 3.01
C GLU A 234 8.06 -15.71 1.69
N ALA A 235 8.76 -16.12 0.63
CA ALA A 235 8.14 -16.40 -0.65
C ALA A 235 7.23 -17.63 -0.61
N MET A 236 7.60 -18.69 0.13
CA MET A 236 6.74 -19.86 0.36
C MET A 236 5.50 -19.53 1.20
N ALA A 237 5.65 -18.64 2.19
CA ALA A 237 4.58 -18.22 3.09
C ALA A 237 3.66 -17.13 2.50
N ARG A 238 4.00 -16.60 1.31
CA ARG A 238 3.27 -15.48 0.72
C ARG A 238 1.87 -15.94 0.27
N PRO A 239 0.80 -15.18 0.60
CA PRO A 239 -0.53 -15.50 0.10
C PRO A 239 -0.60 -15.37 -1.42
N LYS A 240 -1.49 -16.15 -2.03
CA LYS A 240 -1.72 -16.12 -3.48
C LYS A 240 -2.59 -14.92 -3.82
N VAL A 241 -2.28 -14.25 -4.93
CA VAL A 241 -3.07 -13.12 -5.43
C VAL A 241 -3.86 -13.61 -6.61
N TRP A 242 -5.19 -13.60 -6.51
CA TRP A 242 -6.10 -13.99 -7.58
C TRP A 242 -6.70 -12.74 -8.20
N THR A 243 -6.46 -12.53 -9.48
CA THR A 243 -7.06 -11.44 -10.25
C THR A 243 -8.43 -11.89 -10.75
N GLN A 244 -9.47 -11.16 -10.40
CA GLN A 244 -10.82 -11.38 -10.91
C GLN A 244 -10.95 -10.81 -12.34
N SER A 245 -12.00 -11.22 -13.06
CA SER A 245 -12.37 -10.68 -14.38
C SER A 245 -12.50 -9.15 -14.40
N ASP A 246 -12.83 -8.56 -13.24
CA ASP A 246 -13.18 -7.16 -13.10
C ASP A 246 -11.94 -6.27 -12.84
N GLY A 247 -10.73 -6.85 -12.84
CA GLY A 247 -9.46 -6.14 -12.59
C GLY A 247 -9.07 -6.02 -11.11
N ASP A 248 -9.97 -6.37 -10.20
CA ASP A 248 -9.69 -6.43 -8.76
C ASP A 248 -8.83 -7.64 -8.40
N SER A 249 -7.95 -7.47 -7.41
CA SER A 249 -7.07 -8.53 -6.91
C SER A 249 -7.44 -8.92 -5.49
N THR A 250 -7.68 -10.21 -5.27
CA THR A 250 -7.98 -10.79 -3.95
C THR A 250 -6.79 -11.56 -3.41
N ILE A 251 -6.50 -11.37 -2.12
CA ILE A 251 -5.41 -12.06 -1.43
C ILE A 251 -5.99 -13.31 -0.77
N VAL A 252 -5.54 -14.49 -1.19
CA VAL A 252 -6.06 -15.79 -0.76
C VAL A 252 -4.98 -16.55 0.01
N HIS A 253 -5.30 -16.89 1.26
CA HIS A 253 -4.52 -17.81 2.08
C HIS A 253 -5.01 -19.24 1.85
N THR A 254 -4.20 -20.05 1.18
CA THR A 254 -4.46 -21.50 1.04
C THR A 254 -3.94 -22.24 2.28
N PRO A 255 -4.48 -23.43 2.60
CA PRO A 255 -3.95 -24.26 3.69
C PRO A 255 -2.44 -24.49 3.58
N SER A 256 -1.93 -24.67 2.36
CA SER A 256 -0.50 -24.81 2.06
C SER A 256 0.31 -23.56 2.42
N THR A 257 -0.15 -22.36 2.04
CA THR A 257 0.54 -21.10 2.38
C THR A 257 0.49 -20.78 3.87
N THR A 258 -0.61 -21.11 4.55
CA THR A 258 -0.74 -20.97 6.01
C THR A 258 0.24 -21.90 6.72
N ARG A 259 0.31 -23.16 6.30
CA ARG A 259 1.27 -24.14 6.84
C ARG A 259 2.73 -23.75 6.56
N ALA A 260 3.04 -23.23 5.37
CA ALA A 260 4.37 -22.72 5.06
C ALA A 260 4.75 -21.50 5.94
N LYS A 261 3.77 -20.67 6.30
CA LYS A 261 3.96 -19.56 7.24
C LYS A 261 4.25 -20.07 8.66
N GLU A 262 3.51 -21.05 9.15
CA GLU A 262 3.76 -21.70 10.44
C GLU A 262 5.18 -22.28 10.50
N PHE A 263 5.61 -22.99 9.46
CA PHE A 263 6.96 -23.52 9.36
C PHE A 263 8.04 -22.42 9.33
N MET A 264 7.80 -21.33 8.63
CA MET A 264 8.70 -20.16 8.64
C MET A 264 8.84 -19.59 10.06
N ASP A 265 7.73 -19.45 10.78
CA ASP A 265 7.72 -18.89 12.13
C ASP A 265 8.44 -19.82 13.12
N LEU A 266 8.19 -21.14 13.04
CA LEU A 266 8.93 -22.16 13.80
C LEU A 266 10.44 -22.12 13.49
N TYR A 267 10.83 -21.99 12.23
CA TYR A 267 12.25 -21.89 11.84
C TYR A 267 12.91 -20.63 12.42
N ARG A 268 12.22 -19.48 12.37
CA ARG A 268 12.70 -18.23 12.96
C ARG A 268 12.86 -18.38 14.46
N ALA A 269 11.87 -18.96 15.14
CA ALA A 269 11.90 -19.21 16.57
C ALA A 269 13.03 -20.16 16.98
N LEU A 270 13.32 -21.21 16.18
CA LEU A 270 14.41 -22.14 16.44
C LEU A 270 15.79 -21.45 16.48
N ARG A 271 15.95 -20.34 15.72
CA ARG A 271 17.20 -19.58 15.63
C ARG A 271 17.35 -18.48 16.67
N LEU A 272 16.30 -18.15 17.41
CA LEU A 272 16.35 -17.15 18.47
C LEU A 272 17.14 -17.70 19.67
N THR A 273 18.02 -16.87 20.22
CA THR A 273 18.85 -17.21 21.39
C THR A 273 18.33 -16.62 22.71
N THR A 274 17.31 -15.77 22.63
CA THR A 274 16.79 -14.96 23.73
C THR A 274 15.58 -15.56 24.45
N LEU A 275 15.18 -16.80 24.10
CA LEU A 275 14.04 -17.46 24.76
C LEU A 275 14.40 -17.91 26.17
N THR A 276 13.39 -17.88 27.04
CA THR A 276 13.44 -18.56 28.34
C THR A 276 13.48 -20.09 28.15
N THR A 277 13.86 -20.82 29.19
CA THR A 277 13.93 -22.30 29.15
C THR A 277 12.57 -22.92 28.82
N ASN A 278 11.49 -22.40 29.42
CA ASN A 278 10.14 -22.93 29.22
C ASN A 278 9.65 -22.66 27.79
N GLU A 279 9.77 -21.42 27.31
CA GLU A 279 9.41 -21.08 25.93
C GLU A 279 10.22 -21.89 24.91
N ARG A 280 11.48 -22.21 25.21
CA ARG A 280 12.30 -23.08 24.36
C ARG A 280 11.79 -24.51 24.36
N LEU A 281 11.45 -25.08 25.51
CA LEU A 281 10.89 -26.44 25.60
C LEU A 281 9.56 -26.53 24.87
N ASP A 282 8.69 -25.53 25.03
CA ASP A 282 7.42 -25.45 24.30
C ASP A 282 7.67 -25.38 22.80
N LEU A 283 8.59 -24.55 22.32
CA LEU A 283 8.96 -24.49 20.92
C LEU A 283 9.45 -25.85 20.39
N LEU A 284 10.33 -26.54 21.12
CA LEU A 284 10.84 -27.85 20.73
C LEU A 284 9.69 -28.86 20.59
N LEU A 285 8.70 -28.81 21.49
CA LEU A 285 7.50 -29.63 21.41
C LEU A 285 6.67 -29.32 20.16
N HIS A 286 6.41 -28.04 19.86
CA HIS A 286 5.66 -27.64 18.66
C HIS A 286 6.36 -28.10 17.37
N VAL A 287 7.68 -27.94 17.29
CA VAL A 287 8.48 -28.42 16.14
C VAL A 287 8.41 -29.94 16.04
N LYS A 288 8.51 -30.65 17.16
CA LYS A 288 8.39 -32.12 17.18
C LYS A 288 7.05 -32.57 16.60
N TRP A 289 5.95 -31.96 17.01
CA TRP A 289 4.61 -32.31 16.51
C TRP A 289 4.49 -32.05 15.00
N ALA A 290 4.99 -30.91 14.53
CA ALA A 290 4.98 -30.55 13.10
C ALA A 290 5.77 -31.53 12.21
N VAL A 291 6.85 -32.10 12.75
CA VAL A 291 7.76 -33.01 12.05
C VAL A 291 7.27 -34.48 12.11
N MET A 292 6.63 -34.87 13.22
CA MET A 292 6.13 -36.24 13.42
C MET A 292 4.92 -36.61 12.55
N GLU A 293 4.29 -35.65 11.88
CA GLU A 293 3.23 -35.93 10.90
C GLU A 293 3.72 -36.77 9.71
N PHE A 294 5.02 -36.71 9.40
CA PHE A 294 5.63 -37.42 8.27
C PHE A 294 6.75 -38.35 8.75
N PRO A 295 6.50 -39.66 8.92
CA PRO A 295 7.54 -40.58 9.37
C PRO A 295 8.56 -40.85 8.26
N CYS A 296 9.78 -40.34 8.38
CA CYS A 296 10.90 -40.62 7.50
C CYS A 296 12.24 -40.48 8.26
N LYS A 297 13.36 -40.83 7.62
CA LYS A 297 14.68 -40.74 8.28
C LYS A 297 15.02 -39.32 8.72
N LEU A 298 14.73 -38.32 7.88
CA LEU A 298 14.98 -36.90 8.19
C LEU A 298 14.19 -36.44 9.43
N THR A 299 12.91 -36.80 9.52
CA THR A 299 12.05 -36.40 10.65
C THR A 299 12.41 -37.14 11.93
N SER A 300 12.83 -38.40 11.84
CA SER A 300 13.40 -39.15 12.97
C SER A 300 14.69 -38.51 13.50
N ASP A 301 15.61 -38.13 12.62
CA ASP A 301 16.87 -37.49 13.00
C ASP A 301 16.60 -36.12 13.68
N ILE A 302 15.61 -35.35 13.18
CA ILE A 302 15.19 -34.11 13.81
C ILE A 302 14.61 -34.38 15.19
N ALA A 303 13.69 -35.34 15.33
CA ALA A 303 13.04 -35.67 16.59
C ALA A 303 14.05 -36.11 17.67
N GLU A 304 15.03 -36.96 17.32
CA GLU A 304 16.09 -37.38 18.25
C GLU A 304 16.91 -36.17 18.73
N LEU A 305 17.27 -35.25 17.83
CA LEU A 305 18.05 -34.07 18.20
C LEU A 305 17.24 -33.08 19.06
N LEU A 306 15.94 -32.95 18.82
CA LEU A 306 15.03 -32.15 19.65
C LEU A 306 14.94 -32.72 21.07
N ASP A 307 14.76 -34.03 21.21
CA ASP A 307 14.69 -34.71 22.51
C ASP A 307 16.02 -34.58 23.27
N ARG A 308 17.14 -34.69 22.57
CA ARG A 308 18.48 -34.44 23.14
C ARG A 308 18.66 -32.99 23.60
N GLU A 309 18.13 -32.00 22.87
CA GLU A 309 18.16 -30.61 23.32
C GLU A 309 17.31 -30.43 24.59
N ALA A 310 16.09 -30.97 24.61
CA ALA A 310 15.20 -30.90 25.76
C ALA A 310 15.82 -31.54 27.02
N ASP A 311 16.44 -32.72 26.88
CA ASP A 311 17.16 -33.38 27.96
C ASP A 311 18.31 -32.54 28.52
N LEU A 312 19.09 -31.88 27.64
CA LEU A 312 20.20 -31.04 28.06
C LEU A 312 19.70 -29.76 28.77
N ILE A 313 18.58 -29.19 28.33
CA ILE A 313 17.93 -28.06 29.00
C ILE A 313 17.44 -28.48 30.39
N ASN A 314 16.75 -29.61 30.49
CA ASN A 314 16.23 -30.14 31.77
C ASN A 314 17.37 -30.47 32.76
N ARG A 315 18.55 -30.84 32.27
CA ARG A 315 19.77 -31.03 33.07
C ARG A 315 20.52 -29.73 33.41
N GLY A 316 19.98 -28.58 33.03
CA GLY A 316 20.56 -27.26 33.35
C GLY A 316 21.81 -26.90 32.55
N ARG A 317 22.03 -27.47 31.36
CA ARG A 317 23.18 -27.10 30.52
C ARG A 317 23.00 -25.70 29.94
N GLY A 318 24.09 -24.93 29.93
CA GLY A 318 24.10 -23.57 29.39
C GLY A 318 23.82 -23.51 27.89
N SER A 319 23.14 -22.46 27.43
CA SER A 319 22.79 -22.26 26.02
C SER A 319 24.00 -22.18 25.08
N SER A 320 25.15 -21.74 25.58
CA SER A 320 26.41 -21.62 24.83
C SER A 320 26.96 -22.97 24.38
N SER A 321 26.88 -24.02 25.21
CA SER A 321 27.38 -25.36 24.86
C SER A 321 26.51 -26.07 23.82
N MET A 322 25.25 -25.66 23.68
CA MET A 322 24.28 -26.26 22.75
C MET A 322 24.23 -25.57 21.38
N LYS A 323 25.11 -24.60 21.11
CA LYS A 323 25.09 -23.82 19.86
C LYS A 323 25.16 -24.69 18.60
N GLY A 324 26.10 -25.65 18.57
CA GLY A 324 26.24 -26.56 17.43
C GLY A 324 25.03 -27.48 17.23
N LEU A 325 24.44 -27.96 18.33
CA LEU A 325 23.21 -28.77 18.29
C LEU A 325 22.04 -27.96 17.72
N ARG A 326 21.84 -26.73 18.20
CA ARG A 326 20.78 -25.83 17.72
C ARG A 326 20.95 -25.45 16.24
N GLU A 327 22.18 -25.19 15.81
CA GLU A 327 22.48 -24.93 14.39
C GLU A 327 22.17 -26.15 13.52
N ARG A 328 22.49 -27.37 14.00
CA ARG A 328 22.16 -28.61 13.29
C ARG A 328 20.65 -28.84 13.19
N ILE A 329 19.91 -28.68 14.30
CA ILE A 329 18.44 -28.80 14.32
C ILE A 329 17.82 -27.80 13.34
N ALA A 330 18.23 -26.53 13.39
CA ALA A 330 17.69 -25.51 12.49
C ALA A 330 17.98 -25.82 11.02
N ASN A 331 19.18 -26.32 10.68
CA ASN A 331 19.52 -26.69 9.31
C ASN A 331 18.70 -27.89 8.83
N LEU A 332 18.54 -28.95 9.64
CA LEU A 332 17.72 -30.11 9.27
C LEU A 332 16.24 -29.74 9.15
N PHE A 333 15.73 -28.87 10.03
CA PHE A 333 14.37 -28.35 9.92
C PHE A 333 14.20 -27.50 8.66
N PHE A 334 15.21 -26.71 8.26
CA PHE A 334 15.18 -26.01 6.97
C PHE A 334 15.14 -26.97 5.79
N ASP A 335 15.90 -28.07 5.83
CA ASP A 335 15.85 -29.09 4.79
C ASP A 335 14.46 -29.74 4.71
N PHE A 336 13.83 -30.04 5.86
CA PHE A 336 12.44 -30.50 5.95
C PHE A 336 11.47 -29.52 5.27
N ILE A 337 11.57 -28.21 5.54
CA ILE A 337 10.71 -27.19 4.91
C ILE A 337 10.93 -27.10 3.39
N ASN A 338 12.14 -27.42 2.91
CA ASN A 338 12.48 -27.38 1.50
C ASN A 338 12.05 -28.63 0.72
N THR A 339 11.61 -29.69 1.40
CA THR A 339 11.16 -30.92 0.74
C THR A 339 9.71 -30.75 0.27
N PRO A 340 9.43 -30.86 -1.04
CA PRO A 340 8.08 -30.69 -1.58
C PRO A 340 7.01 -31.61 -1.00
N GLU A 341 7.41 -32.80 -0.55
CA GLU A 341 6.52 -33.80 0.07
C GLU A 341 5.89 -33.29 1.38
N PHE A 342 6.65 -32.51 2.16
CA PHE A 342 6.20 -31.97 3.45
C PHE A 342 5.65 -30.54 3.31
N ASN A 343 6.16 -29.79 2.33
CA ASN A 343 5.74 -28.43 2.03
C ASN A 343 5.54 -28.25 0.51
N PRO A 344 4.30 -28.28 0.01
CA PRO A 344 4.05 -28.14 -1.43
C PRO A 344 4.50 -26.77 -1.99
N GLU A 345 4.53 -25.71 -1.18
CA GLU A 345 5.01 -24.39 -1.60
C GLU A 345 6.54 -24.35 -1.82
N ALA A 346 7.27 -25.42 -1.48
CA ALA A 346 8.69 -25.56 -1.80
C ALA A 346 8.96 -25.99 -3.25
N GLN A 347 7.96 -26.53 -3.97
CA GLN A 347 8.11 -27.02 -5.35
C GLN A 347 8.75 -26.01 -6.33
N PRO A 348 8.34 -24.73 -6.37
CA PRO A 348 8.90 -23.76 -7.32
C PRO A 348 10.40 -23.51 -7.12
N PHE A 349 10.92 -23.79 -5.92
CA PHE A 349 12.33 -23.60 -5.58
C PHE A 349 13.16 -24.87 -5.75
N HIS A 350 12.53 -26.00 -6.08
CA HIS A 350 13.21 -27.24 -6.39
C HIS A 350 13.59 -27.22 -7.88
N ARG A 351 14.89 -27.17 -8.19
CA ARG A 351 15.34 -27.33 -9.57
C ARG A 351 15.28 -28.81 -9.91
N MET A 352 14.18 -29.27 -10.51
CA MET A 352 14.22 -30.54 -11.22
C MET A 352 15.14 -30.39 -12.44
N PRO A 353 16.01 -31.37 -12.75
CA PRO A 353 16.64 -31.43 -14.06
C PRO A 353 15.55 -31.33 -15.11
N LYS A 354 15.72 -30.47 -16.12
CA LYS A 354 14.82 -30.51 -17.27
C LYS A 354 14.97 -31.92 -17.86
N MET A 355 13.85 -32.64 -17.95
CA MET A 355 13.81 -33.94 -18.61
C MET A 355 13.46 -33.72 -20.08
N ASP A 356 14.05 -34.49 -20.98
CA ASP A 356 13.65 -34.55 -22.38
C ASP A 356 12.34 -35.37 -22.54
N ALA A 357 11.78 -35.38 -23.76
CA ALA A 357 10.50 -36.05 -24.05
C ALA A 357 10.50 -37.57 -23.79
N ASN A 358 11.67 -38.15 -23.56
CA ASN A 358 11.88 -39.58 -23.28
C ASN A 358 12.18 -39.85 -21.79
N GLY A 359 12.14 -38.83 -20.93
CA GLY A 359 12.33 -38.97 -19.48
C GLY A 359 13.78 -39.03 -19.02
N TYR A 360 14.75 -38.65 -19.85
CA TYR A 360 16.15 -38.54 -19.47
C TYR A 360 16.51 -37.10 -19.10
N PRO A 361 17.37 -36.88 -18.09
CA PRO A 361 17.82 -35.54 -17.73
C PRO A 361 18.68 -34.95 -18.86
N TYR A 362 18.37 -33.73 -19.31
CA TYR A 362 19.22 -33.00 -20.25
C TYR A 362 20.63 -32.90 -19.67
N ALA A 363 21.60 -33.56 -20.31
CA ALA A 363 23.00 -33.42 -19.97
C ALA A 363 23.40 -31.95 -20.14
N HIS A 364 23.89 -31.33 -19.07
CA HIS A 364 24.50 -30.01 -19.14
C HIS A 364 25.74 -30.09 -20.04
N VAL A 365 25.62 -29.65 -21.29
CA VAL A 365 26.79 -29.33 -22.11
C VAL A 365 27.40 -28.08 -21.49
N VAL A 366 28.54 -28.28 -20.83
CA VAL A 366 29.37 -27.18 -20.31
C VAL A 366 29.96 -26.47 -21.52
N ALA A 367 29.62 -25.19 -21.68
CA ALA A 367 30.32 -24.26 -22.56
C ALA A 367 31.33 -23.45 -21.74
#